data_AF-X1NH10-F1
#
_entry.id   AF-X1NH10-F1
#
_cell.length_a   1.000
_cell.length_b   1.000
_cell.length_c   1.000
_cell.angle_alpha   90.00
_cell.angle_beta   90.00
_cell.angle_gamma   90.00
#
_symmetry.space_group_name_H-M   'P 1'
#
loop_
_entity.id
_entity.type
_entity.pdbx_description
1 polymer ?
#
loop_
_entity_poly.entity_id
_entity_poly.type
_entity_poly.pdbx_seq_one_letter_code
_entity_poly.pdbx_strand_id
1 'polypeptide(L)'
;QLGRDAGFEGIELWLEEKGDINLNSTRQEMEKILELARETGIEINSLATGLLWEYTLTSGKKEIREKAKTVVKKMLELAPYLKVDAVLVIPGAVDIFFNPSAEVVPYDVAYKRAFEAIKEC
;
A
#
# COMPACT_ATOMS: atom_id res chain seq x y z
N GLN A 1 18.55 -0.83 10.92
CA GLN A 1 20.02 -0.95 11.04
C GLN A 1 20.71 -1.14 9.69
N LEU A 2 20.58 -2.29 9.01
CA LEU A 2 21.29 -2.59 7.75
C LEU A 2 21.18 -1.50 6.67
N GLY A 3 19.99 -0.93 6.46
CA GLY A 3 19.80 0.17 5.51
C GLY A 3 20.64 1.40 5.86
N ARG A 4 20.72 1.75 7.14
CA ARG A 4 21.50 2.90 7.59
C ARG A 4 23.01 2.65 7.47
N ASP A 5 23.45 1.45 7.84
CA ASP A 5 24.85 1.02 7.69
C ASP A 5 25.30 0.99 6.23
N ALA A 6 24.38 0.67 5.32
CA ALA A 6 24.60 0.71 3.87
C ALA A 6 24.58 2.14 3.28
N GLY A 7 24.33 3.17 4.10
CA GLY A 7 24.35 4.57 3.69
C GLY A 7 23.00 5.12 3.21
N PHE A 8 21.90 4.38 3.35
CA PHE A 8 20.57 4.91 3.02
C PHE A 8 20.11 5.93 4.07
N GLU A 9 19.46 6.98 3.61
CA GLU A 9 18.92 8.06 4.45
C GLU A 9 17.49 7.76 4.92
N GLY A 10 16.74 6.99 4.14
CA GLY A 10 15.41 6.56 4.49
C GLY A 10 14.99 5.26 3.81
N ILE A 11 13.80 4.81 4.19
CA ILE A 11 13.16 3.58 3.73
C ILE A 11 11.68 3.82 3.42
N GLU A 12 11.18 3.09 2.43
CA GLU A 12 9.74 2.91 2.23
C GLU A 12 9.30 1.66 2.98
N LEU A 13 8.26 1.80 3.80
CA LEU A 13 7.66 0.68 4.51
C LEU A 13 6.59 0.02 3.66
N TRP A 14 6.31 -1.25 3.95
CA TRP A 14 5.50 -2.09 3.10
C TRP A 14 4.37 -2.74 3.89
N LEU A 15 3.12 -2.49 3.49
CA LEU A 15 1.94 -3.12 4.05
C LEU A 15 1.62 -4.42 3.32
N GLU A 16 1.44 -5.50 4.07
CA GLU A 16 1.18 -6.86 3.56
C GLU A 16 -0.07 -7.49 4.20
N GLU A 17 -0.49 -8.66 3.70
CA GLU A 17 -1.62 -9.40 4.28
C GLU A 17 -1.25 -9.96 5.67
N LYS A 18 0.03 -10.29 5.85
CA LYS A 18 0.63 -10.79 7.09
C LYS A 18 2.05 -10.25 7.20
N GLY A 19 2.47 -9.85 8.38
CA GLY A 19 3.78 -9.24 8.63
C GLY A 19 3.68 -8.16 9.70
N ASP A 20 4.75 -7.39 9.88
CA ASP A 20 4.81 -6.35 10.92
C ASP A 20 3.83 -5.20 10.65
N ILE A 21 3.61 -4.88 9.38
CA ILE A 21 2.61 -3.91 8.93
C ILE A 21 1.59 -4.65 8.07
N ASN A 22 0.38 -4.78 8.58
CA ASN A 22 -0.70 -5.51 7.94
C ASN A 22 -2.06 -4.85 8.19
N LEU A 23 -3.12 -5.45 7.65
CA LEU A 23 -4.47 -4.89 7.71
C LEU A 23 -5.07 -4.78 9.12
N ASN A 24 -4.51 -5.50 10.09
CA ASN A 24 -4.91 -5.43 11.50
C ASN A 24 -3.96 -4.56 12.35
N SER A 25 -2.90 -4.02 11.76
CA SER A 25 -1.93 -3.19 12.49
C SER A 25 -2.61 -1.99 13.13
N THR A 26 -2.11 -1.64 14.31
CA THR A 26 -2.65 -0.62 15.19
C THR A 26 -1.74 0.60 15.22
N ARG A 27 -2.28 1.71 15.74
CA ARG A 27 -1.50 2.92 15.99
C ARG A 27 -0.28 2.64 16.88
N GLN A 28 -0.44 1.89 17.98
CA GLN A 28 0.67 1.63 18.88
C GLN A 28 1.80 0.83 18.22
N GLU A 29 1.48 -0.08 17.30
CA GLU A 29 2.49 -0.83 16.54
C GLU A 29 3.24 0.09 15.57
N MET A 30 2.54 0.99 14.87
CA MET A 30 3.21 1.96 13.99
C MET A 30 4.10 2.94 14.76
N GLU A 31 3.66 3.41 15.93
CA GLU A 31 4.47 4.29 16.78
C GLU A 31 5.74 3.60 17.27
N LYS A 32 5.71 2.28 17.54
CA LYS A 32 6.91 1.49 17.87
C LYS A 32 7.88 1.40 16.69
N ILE A 33 7.38 1.19 15.48
CA ILE A 33 8.22 1.15 14.27
C ILE A 33 8.87 2.52 14.04
N LEU A 34 8.11 3.60 14.21
CA LEU A 34 8.62 4.96 14.08
C LEU A 34 9.73 5.24 15.10
N GLU A 35 9.55 4.82 16.36
CA GLU A 35 10.58 5.01 17.38
C GLU A 35 11.86 4.24 17.05
N LEU A 36 11.73 2.98 16.61
CA LEU A 36 12.87 2.19 16.17
C LEU A 36 13.62 2.84 14.99
N ALA A 37 12.90 3.42 14.03
CA ALA A 37 13.50 4.13 12.91
C ALA A 37 14.30 5.36 13.39
N ARG A 38 13.77 6.12 14.37
CA ARG A 38 14.46 7.24 14.99
C ARG A 38 15.71 6.83 15.76
N GLU A 39 15.63 5.77 16.56
CA GLU A 39 16.78 5.21 17.28
C GLU A 39 17.87 4.74 16.32
N THR A 40 17.47 4.14 15.19
CA THR A 40 18.38 3.75 14.10
C THR A 40 18.96 4.96 13.35
N GLY A 41 18.30 6.12 13.41
CA GLY A 41 18.65 7.30 12.65
C GLY A 41 18.37 7.16 11.15
N ILE A 42 17.31 6.43 10.77
CA ILE A 42 16.84 6.26 9.39
C ILE A 42 15.43 6.85 9.23
N GLU A 43 15.20 7.60 8.16
CA GLU A 43 13.89 8.17 7.88
C GLU A 43 12.91 7.13 7.34
N ILE A 44 11.63 7.28 7.66
CA ILE A 44 10.55 6.57 6.97
C ILE A 44 9.97 7.57 5.98
N ASN A 45 10.10 7.32 4.68
CA ASN A 45 9.69 8.28 3.65
C ASN A 45 8.22 8.10 3.23
N SER A 46 7.77 6.85 3.11
CA SER A 46 6.46 6.53 2.55
C SER A 46 5.98 5.15 3.00
N LEU A 47 4.71 4.88 2.72
CA LEU A 47 4.10 3.56 2.86
C LEU A 47 3.60 3.07 1.49
N ALA A 48 4.00 1.86 1.10
CA ALA A 48 3.57 1.20 -0.13
C ALA A 48 2.94 -0.17 0.13
N THR A 49 2.37 -0.77 -0.91
CA THR A 49 1.83 -2.13 -0.85
C THR A 49 1.83 -2.79 -2.22
N GLY A 50 2.08 -4.09 -2.23
CA GLY A 50 1.90 -4.96 -3.39
C GLY A 50 0.51 -5.61 -3.44
N LEU A 51 -0.29 -5.50 -2.36
CA LEU A 51 -1.59 -6.16 -2.27
C LEU A 51 -2.55 -5.72 -3.37
N LEU A 52 -2.34 -4.56 -3.97
CA LEU A 52 -3.18 -4.05 -5.05
C LEU A 52 -2.97 -4.78 -6.40
N TRP A 53 -1.92 -5.60 -6.51
CA TRP A 53 -1.78 -6.56 -7.63
C TRP A 53 -2.66 -7.79 -7.46
N GLU A 54 -2.95 -8.20 -6.23
CA GLU A 54 -3.87 -9.31 -5.92
C GLU A 54 -5.32 -8.80 -5.81
N TYR A 55 -5.51 -7.72 -5.08
CA TYR A 55 -6.78 -7.02 -4.90
C TYR A 55 -6.78 -5.73 -5.70
N THR A 56 -7.06 -5.81 -7.00
CA THR A 56 -7.07 -4.63 -7.86
C THR A 56 -8.36 -3.82 -7.76
N LEU A 57 -8.23 -2.49 -7.71
CA LEU A 57 -9.35 -1.54 -7.71
C LEU A 57 -10.15 -1.56 -9.02
N THR A 58 -9.57 -2.11 -10.10
CA THR A 58 -10.23 -2.20 -11.42
C THR A 58 -10.98 -3.50 -11.64
N SER A 59 -10.96 -4.41 -10.66
CA SER A 59 -11.50 -5.77 -10.82
C SER A 59 -12.95 -5.78 -11.30
N GLY A 60 -13.34 -6.74 -12.13
CA GLY A 60 -14.73 -7.02 -12.47
C GLY A 60 -15.56 -7.43 -11.24
N LYS A 61 -14.93 -8.07 -10.26
CA LYS A 61 -15.55 -8.59 -9.04
C LYS A 61 -15.66 -7.51 -7.97
N LYS A 62 -16.85 -7.29 -7.42
CA LYS A 62 -17.12 -6.21 -6.46
C LYS A 62 -16.35 -6.43 -5.16
N GLU A 63 -16.36 -7.65 -4.67
CA GLU A 63 -15.69 -8.07 -3.45
C GLU A 63 -14.17 -7.80 -3.47
N ILE A 64 -13.52 -8.00 -4.62
CA ILE A 64 -12.10 -7.69 -4.81
C ILE A 64 -11.87 -6.18 -4.73
N ARG A 65 -12.71 -5.37 -5.38
CA ARG A 65 -12.61 -3.91 -5.32
C ARG A 65 -12.82 -3.37 -3.90
N GLU A 66 -13.76 -3.91 -3.14
CA GLU A 66 -13.99 -3.48 -1.76
C GLU A 66 -12.83 -3.86 -0.82
N LYS A 67 -12.21 -5.04 -1.02
CA LYS A 67 -10.98 -5.41 -0.33
C LYS A 67 -9.83 -4.46 -0.70
N ALA A 68 -9.66 -4.13 -1.98
CA ALA A 68 -8.66 -3.18 -2.46
C ALA A 68 -8.80 -1.79 -1.83
N LYS A 69 -10.03 -1.26 -1.77
CA LYS A 69 -10.32 0.01 -1.07
C LYS A 69 -10.02 -0.07 0.41
N THR A 70 -10.29 -1.20 1.05
CA THR A 70 -9.93 -1.45 2.46
C THR A 70 -8.43 -1.36 2.67
N VAL A 71 -7.62 -1.89 1.73
CA VAL A 71 -6.15 -1.76 1.75
C VAL A 71 -5.74 -0.28 1.68
N VAL A 72 -6.24 0.48 0.70
CA VAL A 72 -5.90 1.90 0.52
C VAL A 72 -6.30 2.71 1.77
N LYS A 73 -7.52 2.54 2.27
CA LYS A 73 -7.98 3.22 3.49
C LYS A 73 -7.13 2.87 4.71
N LYS A 74 -6.68 1.62 4.81
CA LYS A 74 -5.77 1.21 5.88
C LYS A 74 -4.40 1.87 5.76
N MET A 75 -3.85 2.00 4.56
CA MET A 75 -2.61 2.75 4.35
C MET A 75 -2.76 4.21 4.78
N LEU A 76 -3.87 4.86 4.41
CA LEU A 76 -4.18 6.24 4.82
C LEU A 76 -4.37 6.37 6.34
N GLU A 77 -4.94 5.36 7.00
CA GLU A 77 -5.07 5.30 8.46
C GLU A 77 -3.71 5.21 9.15
N LEU A 78 -2.79 4.37 8.64
CA LEU A 78 -1.51 4.08 9.28
C LEU A 78 -0.42 5.13 8.98
N ALA A 79 -0.45 5.75 7.80
CA ALA A 79 0.56 6.71 7.37
C ALA A 79 0.81 7.86 8.38
N PRO A 80 -0.22 8.52 8.96
CA PRO A 80 -0.01 9.56 9.96
C PRO A 80 0.66 9.08 11.26
N TYR A 81 0.51 7.80 11.61
CA TYR A 81 1.17 7.21 12.78
C TYR A 81 2.65 6.95 12.53
N LEU A 82 3.03 6.69 11.28
CA LEU A 82 4.42 6.60 10.81
C LEU A 82 5.03 7.97 10.48
N LYS A 83 4.26 9.07 10.59
CA LYS A 83 4.68 10.44 10.25
C LYS A 83 5.14 10.62 8.80
N VAL A 84 4.59 9.85 7.87
CA VAL A 84 4.80 10.02 6.43
C VAL A 84 3.67 10.85 5.81
N ASP A 85 3.99 11.57 4.74
CA ASP A 85 3.06 12.38 3.96
C ASP A 85 2.71 11.76 2.59
N ALA A 86 3.33 10.64 2.24
CA ALA A 86 3.14 9.94 0.97
C ALA A 86 2.75 8.46 1.16
N VAL A 87 1.79 8.02 0.34
CA VAL A 87 1.47 6.61 0.13
C VAL A 87 1.52 6.26 -1.35
N LEU A 88 2.08 5.11 -1.71
CA LEU A 88 2.09 4.60 -3.08
C LEU A 88 0.86 3.71 -3.30
N VAL A 89 0.04 4.06 -4.28
CA VAL A 89 -1.16 3.29 -4.66
C VAL A 89 -1.01 2.84 -6.10
N ILE A 90 -1.33 1.56 -6.35
CA ILE A 90 -1.53 1.03 -7.70
C ILE A 90 -3.04 1.17 -7.99
N PRO A 91 -3.46 2.20 -8.74
CA PRO A 91 -4.88 2.55 -8.85
C PRO A 91 -5.66 1.56 -9.73
N GLY A 92 -4.96 0.70 -10.48
CA GLY A 92 -5.58 -0.28 -11.37
C GLY A 92 -4.58 -0.92 -12.33
N ALA A 93 -5.01 -2.02 -12.94
CA ALA A 93 -4.32 -2.68 -14.03
C ALA A 93 -5.30 -3.03 -15.16
N VAL A 94 -4.81 -2.98 -16.40
CA VAL A 94 -5.50 -3.48 -17.60
C VAL A 94 -5.14 -4.94 -17.81
N ASP A 95 -3.83 -5.22 -17.79
CA ASP A 95 -3.26 -6.55 -17.87
C ASP A 95 -2.12 -6.63 -16.84
N ILE A 96 -2.06 -7.73 -16.10
CA ILE A 96 -1.00 -8.01 -15.14
C ILE A 96 -0.13 -9.10 -15.75
N PHE A 97 0.82 -8.69 -16.60
CA PHE A 97 1.61 -9.59 -17.45
C PHE A 97 2.35 -10.72 -16.71
N PHE A 98 2.66 -10.52 -15.43
CA PHE A 98 3.34 -11.52 -14.58
C PHE A 98 2.38 -12.45 -13.84
N ASN A 99 1.06 -12.24 -13.94
CA ASN A 99 0.02 -13.09 -13.38
C ASN A 99 -0.98 -13.50 -14.48
N PRO A 100 -0.75 -14.62 -15.17
CA PRO A 100 -1.64 -15.10 -16.25
C PRO A 100 -3.07 -15.43 -15.80
N SER A 101 -3.30 -15.60 -14.49
CA SER A 101 -4.62 -15.87 -13.91
C SER A 101 -5.40 -14.58 -13.58
N ALA A 102 -4.75 -13.42 -13.66
CA ALA A 102 -5.40 -12.13 -13.48
C ALA A 102 -6.39 -11.86 -14.62
N GLU A 103 -7.48 -11.18 -14.30
CA GLU A 103 -8.42 -10.74 -15.33
C GLU A 103 -7.81 -9.62 -16.18
N VAL A 104 -8.08 -9.65 -17.49
CA VAL A 104 -7.79 -8.51 -18.37
C VAL A 104 -8.99 -7.59 -18.35
N VAL A 105 -8.80 -6.35 -17.87
CA VAL A 105 -9.85 -5.33 -17.75
C VAL A 105 -9.76 -4.38 -18.93
N PRO A 106 -10.85 -4.15 -19.71
CA PRO A 106 -10.86 -3.13 -20.76
C PRO A 106 -10.40 -1.76 -20.25
N TYR A 107 -9.59 -1.06 -21.05
CA TYR A 107 -8.92 0.17 -20.61
C TYR A 107 -9.89 1.26 -20.12
N ASP A 108 -10.99 1.48 -20.84
CA ASP A 108 -12.03 2.46 -20.48
C ASP A 108 -12.67 2.14 -19.13
N VAL A 109 -12.92 0.86 -18.87
CA VAL A 109 -13.45 0.35 -17.61
C VAL A 109 -12.42 0.49 -16.48
N ALA A 110 -11.16 0.13 -16.73
CA ALA A 110 -10.07 0.25 -15.77
C ALA A 110 -9.86 1.72 -15.37
N TYR A 111 -9.80 2.62 -16.34
CA TYR A 111 -9.66 4.06 -16.10
C TYR A 111 -10.82 4.61 -15.24
N LYS A 112 -12.06 4.30 -15.62
CA LYS A 112 -13.25 4.76 -14.89
C LYS A 112 -13.23 4.29 -13.42
N ARG A 113 -13.00 2.99 -13.20
CA ARG A 113 -13.02 2.39 -11.85
C ARG A 113 -11.86 2.90 -10.99
N ALA A 114 -10.67 3.00 -11.55
CA ALA A 114 -9.50 3.55 -10.87
C ALA A 114 -9.77 4.98 -10.39
N PHE A 115 -10.30 5.83 -11.28
CA PHE A 115 -10.60 7.21 -10.96
C PHE A 115 -11.70 7.36 -9.89
N GLU A 116 -12.77 6.56 -9.99
CA GLU A 116 -13.84 6.52 -8.98
C GLU A 116 -13.28 6.07 -7.62
N ALA A 117 -12.45 5.03 -7.59
CA ALA A 117 -11.89 4.49 -6.36
C ALA A 117 -10.92 5.45 -5.66
N ILE A 118 -10.04 6.12 -6.40
CA ILE A 118 -9.10 7.11 -5.84
C ILE A 118 -9.83 8.35 -5.32
N LYS A 119 -10.98 8.71 -5.89
CA LYS A 119 -11.82 9.79 -5.36
C LYS A 119 -12.59 9.42 -4.10
N GLU A 120 -12.92 8.14 -3.94
CA GLU A 120 -13.70 7.63 -2.81
C GLU A 120 -12.85 7.36 -1.55
N CYS A 121 -11.61 6.92 -1.75
CA CYS A 121 -10.69 6.59 -0.66
C CYS A 121 -10.02 7.86 -0.10
#